data_AF-A7VBN4-F1
#
_entry.id   AF-A7VBN4-F1
#
_cell.length_a   1.000
_cell.length_b   1.000
_cell.length_c   1.000
_cell.angle_alpha   90.00
_cell.angle_beta   90.00
_cell.angle_gamma   90.00
#
_symmetry.space_group_name_H-M   'P 1'
#
loop_
_entity.id
_entity.type
_entity.pdbx_description
1 polymer ?
#
loop_
_entity_poly.entity_id
_entity_poly.type
_entity_poly.pdbx_seq_one_letter_code
_entity_poly.pdbx_strand_id
1 'polypeptide(L)'
;MLRTYKIVDPKGVSCGILTYDTEKDSYEVDTSRDYPIEDMPAFLATAAYQGMYHLDNHYALMFVRERVIPPDRQNIGEILRIIGAPYYTEFVILDYLKGRCVRDEFTLREITQ
;
A
#
# COMPACT_ATOMS: atom_id res chain seq x y z
N MET A 1 9.16 13.06 7.09
CA MET A 1 7.94 12.94 7.93
C MET A 1 7.31 11.58 7.66
N LEU A 2 6.78 10.91 8.69
CA LEU A 2 6.14 9.61 8.51
C LEU A 2 4.64 9.78 8.25
N ARG A 3 4.12 9.09 7.23
CA ARG A 3 2.69 8.83 7.07
C ARG A 3 2.43 7.36 7.33
N THR A 4 1.44 7.05 8.15
CA THR A 4 1.16 5.68 8.57
C THR A 4 -0.28 5.32 8.23
N TYR A 5 -0.49 4.11 7.72
CA TYR A 5 -1.77 3.62 7.26
C TYR A 5 -2.05 2.23 7.82
N LYS A 6 -3.28 2.00 8.27
CA LYS A 6 -3.80 0.65 8.47
C LYS A 6 -4.12 0.03 7.11
N ILE A 7 -3.73 -1.22 6.91
CA ILE A 7 -4.14 -2.05 5.78
C ILE A 7 -5.39 -2.81 6.23
N VAL A 8 -6.56 -2.43 5.72
CA VAL A 8 -7.86 -2.77 6.30
C VAL A 8 -8.70 -3.58 5.33
N ASP A 9 -9.26 -4.69 5.81
CA ASP A 9 -10.19 -5.55 5.09
C ASP A 9 -11.59 -4.91 4.92
N PRO A 10 -12.52 -5.53 4.18
CA PRO A 10 -13.88 -5.02 4.03
C PRO A 10 -14.67 -4.92 5.35
N LYS A 11 -14.30 -5.69 6.37
CA LYS A 11 -14.94 -5.71 7.70
C LYS A 11 -14.40 -4.61 8.62
N GLY A 12 -13.35 -3.90 8.22
CA GLY A 12 -12.72 -2.86 9.04
C GLY A 12 -11.58 -3.39 9.94
N VAL A 13 -11.18 -4.65 9.79
CA VAL A 13 -10.10 -5.28 10.55
C VAL A 13 -8.76 -5.04 9.84
N SER A 14 -7.73 -4.68 10.62
CA SER A 14 -6.41 -4.38 10.09
C SER A 14 -5.57 -5.65 9.98
N CYS A 15 -5.03 -5.95 8.80
CA CYS A 15 -4.06 -7.04 8.61
C CYS A 15 -2.61 -6.58 8.75
N GLY A 16 -2.36 -5.27 8.81
CA GLY A 16 -1.03 -4.70 9.00
C GLY A 16 -1.01 -3.18 8.96
N ILE A 17 0.19 -2.62 9.03
CA ILE A 17 0.49 -1.20 8.93
C ILE A 17 1.44 -0.98 7.75
N LEU A 18 1.14 0.01 6.91
CA LEU A 18 2.07 0.56 5.93
C LEU A 18 2.58 1.90 6.44
N THR A 19 3.89 2.08 6.51
CA THR A 19 4.54 3.36 6.81
C THR A 19 5.23 3.88 5.56
N TYR A 20 5.08 5.18 5.28
CA TYR A 20 5.81 5.89 4.23
C TYR A 20 6.61 7.03 4.85
N ASP A 21 7.93 6.99 4.67
CA ASP A 21 8.84 8.07 5.03
C ASP A 21 8.98 9.04 3.85
N THR A 22 8.35 10.20 3.96
CA THR A 22 8.33 11.21 2.89
C THR A 22 9.70 11.85 2.65
N GLU A 23 10.64 11.75 3.60
CA GLU A 23 11.98 12.33 3.44
C GLU A 23 12.93 11.37 2.73
N LYS A 24 12.75 10.06 2.97
CA LYS A 24 13.58 9.01 2.36
C LYS A 24 12.98 8.40 1.10
N ASP A 25 11.71 8.72 0.82
CA ASP A 25 10.91 8.07 -0.22
C ASP A 25 10.95 6.54 -0.09
N SER A 26 10.70 6.06 1.13
CA SER A 26 10.78 4.64 1.47
C SER A 26 9.54 4.15 2.20
N TYR A 27 9.20 2.88 1.99
CA TYR A 27 8.06 2.22 2.59
C TYR A 27 8.49 1.14 3.56
N GLU A 28 7.67 0.84 4.55
CA GLU A 28 7.79 -0.34 5.40
C GLU A 28 6.39 -0.92 5.63
N VAL A 29 6.28 -2.26 5.74
CA VAL A 29 5.02 -2.92 6.10
C VAL A 29 5.23 -3.85 7.28
N ASP A 30 4.44 -3.67 8.33
CA ASP A 30 4.34 -4.59 9.46
C ASP A 30 3.00 -5.32 9.40
N THR A 31 3.01 -6.63 9.17
CA THR A 31 1.79 -7.45 9.15
C THR A 31 1.46 -7.97 10.55
N SER A 32 0.16 -8.04 10.84
CA SER A 32 -0.34 -8.58 12.11
C SER A 32 -0.20 -10.10 12.14
N ARG A 33 0.40 -10.63 13.20
CA ARG A 33 0.47 -12.09 13.45
C ARG A 33 -0.87 -12.69 13.88
N ASP A 34 -1.79 -11.84 14.34
CA ASP A 34 -3.12 -12.25 14.81
C ASP A 34 -4.17 -12.25 13.69
N TYR A 35 -3.81 -11.76 12.49
CA TYR A 35 -4.69 -11.76 11.33
C TYR A 35 -4.48 -13.05 10.52
N PRO A 36 -5.55 -13.77 10.11
CA PRO A 36 -5.42 -15.00 9.33
C PRO A 36 -4.64 -14.79 8.03
N ILE A 37 -3.59 -15.59 7.80
CA ILE A 37 -2.69 -15.41 6.66
C ILE A 37 -3.45 -15.59 5.34
N GLU A 38 -4.36 -16.56 5.28
CA GLU A 38 -5.21 -16.86 4.14
C GLU A 38 -6.15 -15.71 3.72
N ASP A 39 -6.45 -14.80 4.64
CA ASP A 39 -7.32 -13.65 4.39
C ASP A 39 -6.52 -12.40 3.98
N MET A 40 -5.18 -12.42 4.00
CA MET A 40 -4.35 -11.27 3.66
C MET A 40 -4.28 -11.04 2.14
N PRO A 41 -3.92 -9.81 1.68
CA PRO A 41 -3.49 -9.60 0.31
C PRO A 41 -2.40 -10.60 -0.11
N ALA A 42 -2.49 -11.16 -1.32
CA ALA A 42 -1.67 -12.31 -1.75
C ALA A 42 -0.16 -12.12 -1.53
N PHE A 43 0.38 -10.92 -1.79
CA PHE A 43 1.79 -10.61 -1.54
C PHE A 43 2.15 -10.69 -0.04
N LEU A 44 1.32 -10.13 0.83
CA LEU A 44 1.52 -10.16 2.28
C LEU A 44 1.34 -11.57 2.83
N ALA A 45 0.37 -12.35 2.31
CA ALA A 45 0.19 -13.74 2.66
C ALA A 45 1.43 -14.58 2.32
N THR A 46 1.99 -14.38 1.12
CA THR A 46 3.20 -15.06 0.66
C THR A 46 4.40 -14.76 1.57
N ALA A 47 4.58 -13.49 1.96
CA ALA A 47 5.62 -13.10 2.91
C ALA A 47 5.41 -13.73 4.30
N ALA A 48 4.18 -13.71 4.82
CA ALA A 48 3.84 -14.28 6.12
C ALA A 48 4.04 -15.79 6.17
N TYR A 49 3.71 -16.53 5.09
CA TYR A 49 4.03 -17.96 4.96
C TYR A 49 5.54 -18.25 5.01
N GLN A 50 6.37 -17.30 4.63
CA GLN A 50 7.84 -17.37 4.73
C GLN A 50 8.37 -16.87 6.09
N GLY A 51 7.49 -16.52 7.03
CA GLY A 51 7.85 -15.99 8.35
C GLY A 51 8.23 -14.51 8.35
N MET A 52 8.03 -13.79 7.24
CA MET A 52 8.32 -12.37 7.13
C MET A 52 7.08 -11.54 7.49
N TYR A 53 7.11 -10.95 8.68
CA TYR A 53 6.05 -10.06 9.19
C TYR A 53 6.44 -8.58 9.20
N HIS A 54 7.73 -8.29 9.00
CA HIS A 54 8.24 -6.95 8.76
C HIS A 54 8.88 -6.93 7.38
N LEU A 55 8.41 -6.04 6.52
CA LEU A 55 8.87 -5.85 5.16
C LEU A 55 9.56 -4.51 5.07
N ASP A 56 10.84 -4.54 4.73
CA ASP A 56 11.62 -3.36 4.44
C ASP A 56 11.18 -2.68 3.14
N ASN A 57 11.85 -1.60 2.77
CA ASN A 57 11.56 -0.84 1.56
C ASN A 57 11.53 -1.66 0.28
N HIS A 58 12.36 -2.70 0.16
CA HIS A 58 12.38 -3.50 -1.05
C HIS A 58 11.05 -4.23 -1.25
N TYR A 59 10.59 -4.95 -0.22
CA TYR A 59 9.34 -5.72 -0.29
C TYR A 59 8.09 -4.84 -0.15
N ALA A 60 8.13 -3.82 0.72
CA ALA A 60 7.04 -2.89 0.90
C ALA A 60 6.73 -2.11 -0.39
N LEU A 61 7.75 -1.67 -1.14
CA LEU A 61 7.54 -1.01 -2.42
C LEU A 61 6.93 -1.95 -3.47
N MET A 62 7.27 -3.24 -3.46
CA MET A 62 6.61 -4.23 -4.32
C MET A 62 5.11 -4.33 -4.01
N PHE A 63 4.74 -4.43 -2.72
CA PHE A 63 3.34 -4.41 -2.29
C PHE A 63 2.61 -3.12 -2.72
N VAL A 64 3.26 -1.96 -2.57
CA VAL A 64 2.69 -0.68 -3.02
C VAL A 64 2.48 -0.67 -4.53
N ARG A 65 3.47 -1.13 -5.31
CA ARG A 65 3.38 -1.25 -6.77
C ARG A 65 2.26 -2.16 -7.22
N GLU A 66 1.88 -3.13 -6.41
CA GLU A 66 0.72 -3.96 -6.71
C GLU A 66 -0.63 -3.23 -6.62
N ARG A 67 -0.67 -2.13 -5.87
CA ARG A 67 -1.88 -1.36 -5.59
C ARG A 67 -2.05 -0.10 -6.44
N VAL A 68 -0.99 0.33 -7.13
CA VAL A 68 -1.01 1.56 -7.92
C VAL A 68 -1.19 1.29 -9.41
N ILE A 69 -1.75 2.28 -10.10
CA ILE A 69 -1.78 2.32 -11.55
C ILE A 69 -0.33 2.48 -12.06
N PRO A 70 0.17 1.59 -12.94
CA PRO A 70 1.54 1.68 -13.44
C PRO A 70 1.84 2.99 -14.20
N PRO A 71 3.09 3.48 -14.15
CA PRO A 71 3.49 4.75 -14.77
C PRO A 71 3.47 4.70 -16.32
N ASP A 72 3.49 3.52 -16.93
CA ASP A 72 3.46 3.30 -18.38
C ASP A 72 2.04 3.21 -18.95
N ARG A 73 0.99 3.36 -18.12
CA ARG A 73 -0.40 3.39 -18.59
C ARG A 73 -0.61 4.58 -19.54
N GLN A 74 -1.19 4.32 -20.71
CA GLN A 74 -1.41 5.32 -21.77
C GLN A 74 -2.03 6.64 -21.28
N ASN A 75 -2.93 6.59 -20.30
CA ASN A 75 -3.65 7.77 -19.79
C ASN A 75 -3.10 8.31 -18.46
N ILE A 76 -1.87 7.95 -18.06
CA ILE A 76 -1.33 8.36 -16.76
C ILE A 76 -1.26 9.89 -16.61
N GLY A 77 -0.89 10.62 -17.65
CA GLY A 77 -0.82 12.09 -17.62
C GLY A 77 -2.20 12.76 -17.46
N GLU A 78 -3.27 12.12 -17.91
CA GLU A 78 -4.63 12.58 -17.63
C GLU A 78 -5.02 12.32 -16.18
N ILE A 79 -4.73 11.12 -15.66
CA ILE A 79 -4.95 10.77 -14.26
C ILE A 79 -4.24 11.75 -13.32
N LEU A 80 -2.95 12.04 -13.57
CA LEU A 80 -2.17 12.99 -12.77
C LEU A 80 -2.80 14.40 -12.77
N ARG A 81 -3.30 14.88 -13.92
CA ARG A 81 -4.01 16.16 -14.01
C ARG A 81 -5.31 16.17 -13.22
N ILE A 82 -6.10 15.10 -13.29
CA ILE A 82 -7.37 14.97 -12.54
C ILE A 82 -7.13 15.04 -11.03
N ILE A 83 -6.05 14.42 -10.54
CA ILE A 83 -5.72 14.37 -9.11
C ILE A 83 -4.85 15.55 -8.65
N GLY A 84 -4.51 16.48 -9.56
CA GLY A 84 -3.70 17.67 -9.25
C GLY A 84 -2.23 17.37 -8.96
N ALA A 85 -1.70 16.23 -9.40
CA ALA A 85 -0.32 15.82 -9.16
C ALA A 85 0.60 16.29 -10.30
N PRO A 86 1.73 16.97 -10.00
CA PRO A 86 2.66 17.48 -11.01
C PRO A 86 3.50 16.37 -11.67
N TYR A 87 3.74 15.27 -10.97
CA TYR A 87 4.50 14.11 -11.45
C TYR A 87 4.01 12.83 -10.79
N TYR A 88 4.29 11.71 -11.44
CA TYR A 88 3.98 10.38 -10.91
C TYR A 88 4.91 10.05 -9.73
N THR A 89 4.32 9.61 -8.62
CA THR A 89 4.98 8.75 -7.63
C THR A 89 4.01 7.65 -7.25
N GLU A 90 4.52 6.49 -6.84
CA GLU A 90 3.70 5.42 -6.28
C GLU A 90 2.80 5.96 -5.17
N PHE A 91 3.34 6.80 -4.28
CA PHE A 91 2.61 7.39 -3.17
C PHE A 91 1.39 8.22 -3.61
N VAL A 92 1.54 9.09 -4.61
CA VAL A 92 0.45 9.94 -5.10
C VAL A 92 -0.71 9.10 -5.61
N ILE A 93 -0.40 8.05 -6.36
CA ILE A 93 -1.42 7.14 -6.88
C ILE A 93 -2.03 6.30 -5.76
N LEU A 94 -1.20 5.83 -4.83
CA LEU A 94 -1.64 5.04 -3.68
C LEU A 94 -2.62 5.82 -2.80
N ASP A 95 -2.32 7.09 -2.52
CA ASP A 95 -3.16 7.99 -1.72
C ASP A 95 -4.47 8.33 -2.46
N TYR A 96 -4.40 8.59 -3.77
CA TYR A 96 -5.60 8.81 -4.59
C TYR A 96 -6.54 7.60 -4.57
N LEU A 97 -6.00 6.39 -4.74
CA LEU A 97 -6.78 5.16 -4.72
C LEU A 97 -7.17 4.69 -3.31
N LYS A 98 -6.60 5.30 -2.26
CA LYS A 98 -6.68 4.82 -0.87
C LYS A 98 -6.28 3.35 -0.77
N GLY A 99 -5.24 2.97 -1.51
CA GLY A 99 -4.74 1.60 -1.60
C GLY A 99 -5.65 0.58 -2.28
N ARG A 100 -6.82 0.97 -2.81
CA ARG A 100 -7.70 0.05 -3.53
C ARG A 100 -7.08 -0.42 -4.83
N CYS A 101 -7.25 -1.70 -5.15
CA CYS A 101 -6.84 -2.26 -6.43
C CYS A 101 -7.85 -3.31 -6.90
N VAL A 102 -7.62 -3.92 -8.07
CA VAL A 102 -8.54 -4.92 -8.64
C VAL A 102 -8.32 -6.34 -8.10
N ARG A 103 -7.24 -6.56 -7.33
CA ARG A 103 -6.85 -7.90 -6.87
C ARG A 103 -7.48 -8.31 -5.55
N ASP A 104 -7.85 -7.34 -4.73
CA ASP A 104 -8.45 -7.55 -3.43
C ASP A 104 -9.32 -6.34 -3.04
N GLU A 105 -10.06 -6.48 -1.94
CA GLU A 105 -10.95 -5.43 -1.43
C GLU A 105 -10.32 -4.66 -0.24
N PHE A 106 -8.99 -4.75 -0.05
CA PHE A 106 -8.32 -4.03 1.03
C PHE A 106 -8.17 -2.54 0.72
N THR A 107 -8.19 -1.74 1.78
CA THR A 107 -8.02 -0.29 1.73
C THR A 107 -6.91 0.17 2.67
N LEU A 108 -6.32 1.32 2.39
CA LEU A 108 -5.42 2.02 3.29
C LEU A 108 -6.17 3.13 4.02
N ARG A 109 -6.15 3.08 5.36
CA ARG A 109 -6.73 4.11 6.21
C ARG A 109 -5.62 4.83 6.97
N GLU A 110 -5.41 6.09 6.66
CA GLU A 110 -4.40 6.92 7.33
C GLU A 110 -4.69 7.03 8.82
N ILE A 111 -3.63 6.92 9.62
CA ILE A 111 -3.66 7.18 11.06
C ILE A 111 -3.34 8.65 11.25
N THR A 112 -4.38 9.47 11.31
CA THR A 112 -4.26 10.88 11.66
C THR A 112 -4.21 10.97 13.19
N GLN A 113 -3.15 11.57 13.74
CA GLN A 113 -3.12 11.99 15.15
C GLN A 113 -3.90 13.28 15.34
#